data_AF-A0A2E8DGE3-F1
#
_entry.id   AF-A0A2E8DGE3-F1
#
_cell.length_a   1.000
_cell.length_b   1.000
_cell.length_c   1.000
_cell.angle_alpha   90.00
_cell.angle_beta   90.00
_cell.angle_gamma   90.00
#
_symmetry.space_group_name_H-M   'P 1'
#
loop_
_entity.id
_entity.type
_entity.pdbx_description
1 polymer ?
#
loop_
_entity_poly.entity_id
_entity_poly.type
_entity_poly.pdbx_seq_one_letter_code
_entity_poly.pdbx_strand_id
1 'polypeptide(L)'
;MDDDTRQALLLFNRRAAAAEAVAETARRLKKAVAAKDEAADALKAAQDGGGGAEVVAEAEAIWRAAVETWQMIRDGREPEPETEAPAEEPSDEAP
;
A
#
# COMPACT_ATOMS: atom_id res chain seq x y z
N MET A 1 -29.80 -8.25 -25.02
CA MET A 1 -29.23 -7.40 -23.97
C MET A 1 -29.14 -6.00 -24.54
N ASP A 2 -29.89 -5.07 -23.96
CA ASP A 2 -30.07 -3.72 -24.50
C ASP A 2 -28.86 -2.83 -24.24
N ASP A 3 -28.63 -1.82 -25.09
CA ASP A 3 -27.44 -0.96 -24.99
C ASP A 3 -27.38 -0.19 -23.66
N ASP A 4 -28.54 0.26 -23.17
CA ASP A 4 -28.67 0.91 -21.86
C ASP A 4 -28.20 0.00 -20.71
N THR A 5 -28.44 -1.32 -20.81
CA THR A 5 -28.00 -2.30 -19.81
C THR A 5 -26.46 -2.44 -19.86
N ARG A 6 -25.87 -2.43 -21.06
CA ARG A 6 -24.41 -2.47 -21.23
C ARG A 6 -23.75 -1.22 -20.66
N GLN A 7 -24.30 -0.04 -20.93
CA GLN A 7 -23.79 1.23 -20.39
C GLN A 7 -23.88 1.28 -18.87
N ALA A 8 -24.98 0.81 -18.28
CA ALA A 8 -25.14 0.72 -16.84
C ALA A 8 -24.07 -0.18 -16.18
N LEU A 9 -23.78 -1.34 -16.77
CA LEU A 9 -22.74 -2.25 -16.29
C LEU A 9 -21.33 -1.66 -16.41
N LEU A 10 -21.02 -0.98 -17.51
CA LEU A 10 -19.71 -0.31 -17.69
C LEU A 10 -19.49 0.78 -16.63
N LEU A 11 -20.51 1.60 -16.35
CA LEU A 11 -20.44 2.63 -15.31
C LEU A 11 -20.32 2.02 -13.91
N PHE A 12 -21.03 0.93 -13.64
CA PHE A 12 -20.94 0.21 -12.37
C PHE A 12 -19.54 -0.37 -12.16
N ASN A 13 -18.99 -1.08 -13.16
CA ASN A 13 -17.66 -1.67 -13.09
C ASN A 13 -16.57 -0.61 -12.89
N ARG A 14 -16.68 0.54 -13.57
CA ARG A 14 -15.76 1.67 -13.34
C ARG A 14 -15.82 2.18 -11.91
N ARG A 15 -17.01 2.29 -11.33
CA ARG A 15 -17.18 2.72 -9.94
C ARG A 15 -16.68 1.67 -8.95
N ALA A 16 -16.89 0.39 -9.23
CA ALA A 16 -16.38 -0.72 -8.43
C ALA A 16 -14.85 -0.70 -8.41
N ALA A 17 -14.21 -0.61 -9.58
CA ALA A 17 -12.75 -0.50 -9.69
C ALA A 17 -12.18 0.71 -8.94
N ALA A 18 -12.84 1.88 -9.04
CA ALA A 18 -12.44 3.06 -8.29
C ALA A 18 -12.58 2.87 -6.76
N ALA A 19 -13.64 2.19 -6.31
CA ALA A 19 -13.85 1.90 -4.89
C ALA A 19 -12.82 0.89 -4.35
N GLU A 20 -12.44 -0.11 -5.15
CA GLU A 20 -11.40 -1.08 -4.81
C GLU A 20 -10.03 -0.42 -4.70
N ALA A 21 -9.67 0.45 -5.65
CA ALA A 21 -8.43 1.22 -5.59
C ALA A 21 -8.34 2.08 -4.31
N VAL A 22 -9.43 2.78 -3.96
CA VAL A 22 -9.50 3.55 -2.69
C VAL A 22 -9.37 2.65 -1.47
N ALA A 23 -10.04 1.50 -1.45
CA ALA A 23 -9.97 0.55 -0.35
C ALA A 23 -8.56 -0.05 -0.22
N GLU A 24 -7.87 -0.29 -1.33
CA GLU A 24 -6.51 -0.78 -1.35
C GLU A 24 -5.53 0.27 -0.80
N THR A 25 -5.60 1.52 -1.26
CA THR A 25 -4.79 2.62 -0.72
C THR A 25 -5.04 2.78 0.79
N ALA A 26 -6.29 2.69 1.25
CA ALA A 26 -6.62 2.75 2.67
C ALA A 26 -5.98 1.58 3.47
N ARG A 27 -5.96 0.37 2.91
CA ARG A 27 -5.29 -0.79 3.53
C ARG A 27 -3.77 -0.59 3.58
N ARG A 28 -3.15 -0.13 2.49
CA ARG A 28 -1.72 0.18 2.41
C ARG A 28 -1.34 1.26 3.42
N LEU A 29 -2.14 2.32 3.54
CA LEU A 29 -1.95 3.39 4.51
C LEU A 29 -2.03 2.86 5.95
N LYS A 30 -3.01 2.01 6.26
CA LYS A 30 -3.15 1.40 7.59
C LYS A 30 -1.92 0.54 7.96
N LYS A 31 -1.39 -0.24 7.01
CA LYS A 31 -0.17 -1.02 7.21
C LYS A 31 1.05 -0.11 7.45
N ALA A 32 1.18 0.96 6.68
CA ALA A 32 2.28 1.91 6.83
C ALA A 32 2.23 2.66 8.16
N VAL A 33 1.04 3.02 8.65
CA VAL A 33 0.86 3.60 10.00
C VAL A 33 1.35 2.61 11.06
N ALA A 34 0.92 1.34 10.99
CA ALA A 34 1.33 0.32 11.94
C ALA A 34 2.86 0.11 11.93
N ALA A 35 3.48 0.03 10.75
CA ALA A 35 4.94 -0.13 10.62
C ALA A 35 5.72 1.07 11.18
N LYS A 36 5.22 2.29 10.96
CA LYS A 36 5.81 3.52 11.52
C LYS A 36 5.71 3.57 13.04
N ASP A 37 4.57 3.16 13.59
CA ASP A 37 4.34 3.12 15.04
C ASP A 37 5.20 2.02 15.69
N GLU A 38 5.29 0.83 15.09
CA GLU A 38 6.17 -0.25 15.53
C GLU A 38 7.66 0.15 15.51
N ALA A 39 8.11 0.82 14.45
CA ALA A 39 9.47 1.34 14.37
C ALA A 39 9.74 2.45 15.39
N ALA A 40 8.72 3.24 15.74
CA ALA A 40 8.84 4.27 16.78
C ALA A 40 9.00 3.62 18.17
N ASP A 41 8.23 2.56 18.44
CA ASP A 41 8.34 1.79 19.68
C ASP A 41 9.70 1.09 19.78
N ALA A 42 10.21 0.53 18.68
CA ALA A 42 11.54 -0.07 18.62
C ALA A 42 12.66 0.96 18.86
N LEU A 43 12.56 2.15 18.27
CA LEU A 43 13.48 3.26 18.53
C LEU A 43 13.46 3.69 19.99
N LYS A 44 12.27 3.81 20.58
CA LYS A 44 12.10 4.13 22.00
C LYS A 44 12.73 3.06 22.88
N ALA A 45 12.50 1.78 22.58
CA ALA A 45 13.10 0.67 23.31
C ALA A 45 14.63 0.64 23.18
N ALA A 46 15.18 0.98 22.01
CA ALA A 46 16.64 1.09 21.82
C ALA A 46 17.24 2.23 22.65
N GLN A 47 16.57 3.38 22.71
CA GLN A 47 16.98 4.54 23.50
C GLN A 47 16.91 4.26 25.01
N ASP A 48 15.80 3.67 25.46
CA ASP A 48 15.56 3.37 26.88
C ASP A 48 16.37 2.15 27.37
N GLY A 49 16.70 1.21 26.47
CA GLY A 49 17.39 -0.04 26.78
C GLY A 49 18.91 0.04 26.88
N GLY A 50 19.52 1.21 26.62
CA GLY A 50 20.97 1.40 26.70
C GLY A 50 21.76 0.65 25.62
N GLY A 51 21.10 0.19 24.55
CA GLY A 51 21.78 -0.26 23.34
C GLY A 51 22.57 0.93 22.80
N GLY A 52 23.88 0.78 22.63
CA GLY A 52 24.77 1.89 22.31
C GLY A 52 24.35 2.71 21.08
N ALA A 53 25.05 3.81 20.82
CA ALA A 53 24.70 4.78 19.76
C ALA A 53 24.41 4.15 18.38
N GLU A 54 25.05 3.01 18.07
CA GLU A 54 24.82 2.25 16.84
C GLU A 54 23.43 1.60 16.77
N VAL A 55 22.95 1.01 17.86
CA VAL A 55 21.61 0.39 17.93
C VAL A 55 20.52 1.45 17.81
N VAL A 56 20.72 2.61 18.44
CA VAL A 56 19.81 3.76 18.31
C VAL A 56 19.83 4.31 16.88
N ALA A 57 21.00 4.40 16.24
CA ALA A 57 21.12 4.89 14.87
C ALA A 57 20.44 3.96 13.85
N GLU A 58 20.58 2.64 14.02
CA GLU A 58 19.91 1.64 13.18
C GLU A 58 18.39 1.72 13.35
N ALA A 59 17.90 1.75 14.60
CA ALA A 59 16.47 1.89 14.86
C ALA A 59 15.91 3.22 14.33
N GLU A 60 16.69 4.30 14.39
CA GLU A 60 16.29 5.59 13.84
C GLU A 60 16.25 5.57 12.30
N ALA A 61 17.20 4.89 11.64
CA ALA A 61 17.16 4.70 10.20
C ALA A 61 15.90 3.94 9.77
N ILE A 62 15.55 2.87 10.49
CA ILE A 62 14.33 2.08 10.24
C ILE A 62 13.08 2.95 10.45
N TRP A 63 13.02 3.72 11.55
CA TRP A 63 11.91 4.62 11.81
C TRP A 63 11.75 5.68 10.72
N ARG A 64 12.84 6.33 10.29
CA ARG A 64 12.79 7.32 9.20
C ARG A 64 12.31 6.70 7.89
N ALA A 65 12.77 5.51 7.52
CA ALA A 65 12.32 4.81 6.31
C ALA A 65 10.82 4.45 6.36
N ALA A 66 10.33 4.03 7.54
CA ALA A 66 8.90 3.76 7.74
C ALA A 66 8.05 5.04 7.67
N VAL A 67 8.54 6.15 8.23
CA VAL A 67 7.89 7.47 8.13
C VAL A 67 7.83 7.95 6.68
N GLU A 68 8.93 7.82 5.94
CA GLU A 68 9.00 8.20 4.52
C GLU A 68 8.00 7.39 3.68
N THR A 69 7.97 6.07 3.87
CA THR A 69 7.02 5.17 3.19
C THR A 69 5.57 5.55 3.49
N TRP A 70 5.24 5.84 4.75
CA TRP A 70 3.92 6.32 5.14
C TRP A 70 3.57 7.67 4.49
N GLN A 71 4.51 8.62 4.42
CA GLN A 71 4.29 9.91 3.77
C GLN A 71 4.06 9.75 2.27
N MET A 72 4.81 8.90 1.58
CA MET A 72 4.60 8.62 0.15
C MET A 72 3.19 8.10 -0.12
N ILE A 73 2.75 7.08 0.64
CA ILE A 73 1.40 6.50 0.50
C ILE A 73 0.31 7.52 0.85
N ARG A 74 0.49 8.31 1.91
CA ARG A 74 -0.46 9.34 2.34
C ARG A 74 -0.60 10.45 1.30
N ASP A 75 0.51 10.87 0.71
CA ASP A 75 0.55 11.96 -0.27
C ASP A 75 0.16 11.48 -1.68
N GLY A 76 -0.22 10.21 -1.84
CA GLY A 76 -0.59 9.62 -3.13
C GLY A 76 0.58 9.51 -4.10
N ARG A 77 1.83 9.63 -3.61
CA ARG A 77 3.02 9.20 -4.35
C ARG A 77 3.05 7.69 -4.26
N GLU A 78 2.38 7.09 -5.23
CA GLU A 78 2.41 5.65 -5.44
C GLU A 78 3.89 5.24 -5.47
N PRO A 79 4.37 4.38 -4.54
CA PRO A 79 5.59 3.64 -4.86
C PRO A 79 5.29 2.96 -6.19
N GLU A 80 6.19 3.10 -7.18
CA GLU A 80 5.97 2.52 -8.50
C GLU A 80 5.42 1.12 -8.28
N PRO A 81 4.26 0.78 -8.88
CA PRO A 81 3.78 -0.58 -8.77
C PRO A 81 4.94 -1.42 -9.29
N GLU A 82 5.52 -2.27 -8.44
CA GLU A 82 6.19 -3.47 -8.93
C GLU A 82 5.12 -4.12 -9.77
N THR A 83 5.24 -3.93 -11.09
CA THR A 83 4.26 -4.31 -12.09
C THR A 83 3.86 -5.73 -11.78
N GLU A 84 2.69 -5.92 -11.14
CA GLU A 84 2.07 -7.22 -11.02
C GLU A 84 1.87 -7.63 -12.48
N ALA A 85 2.70 -8.57 -12.93
CA ALA A 85 2.71 -9.03 -14.29
C ALA A 85 1.26 -9.34 -14.68
N PRO A 86 0.80 -8.89 -15.87
CA PRO A 86 -0.60 -9.05 -16.25
C PRO A 86 -0.92 -10.53 -16.16
N ALA A 87 -1.92 -10.86 -15.33
CA ALA A 87 -2.47 -12.20 -15.28
C ALA A 87 -2.90 -12.56 -16.70
N GLU A 88 -2.15 -13.48 -17.33
CA GLU A 88 -2.53 -14.07 -18.61
C GLU A 88 -3.91 -14.70 -18.44
N GLU A 89 -4.93 -14.10 -19.06
CA GLU A 89 -6.19 -14.78 -19.33
C GLU A 89 -5.90 -15.83 -20.42
N PRO A 90 -6.03 -17.15 -20.17
CA PRO A 90 -6.07 -18.08 -21.27
C PRO A 90 -7.41 -17.87 -22.01
N SER A 91 -7.31 -17.37 -23.24
CA SER A 91 -8.41 -17.37 -24.21
C SER A 91 -8.96 -18.79 -24.34
N ASP A 92 -10.23 -18.95 -23.96
CA ASP A 92 -11.03 -20.14 -24.26
C ASP A 92 -11.40 -20.09 -25.74
N GLU A 93 -10.56 -20.71 -26.59
CA GLU A 93 -10.89 -20.97 -27.98
C GLU A 93 -11.56 -22.35 -28.07
N ALA A 94 -12.86 -22.31 -28.37
CA ALA A 94 -13.75 -23.44 -28.56
C ALA A 94 -13.38 -24.31 -29.78
N PRO A 95 -13.89 -25.56 -29.82
CA PRO A 95 -14.46 -26.11 -31.04
C PRO A 95 -15.98 -26.31 -30.98
#